data_AF-A0A2A4NPJ2-F1
#
_entry.id   AF-A0A2A4NPJ2-F1
#
_cell.length_a   1.000
_cell.length_b   1.000
_cell.length_c   1.000
_cell.angle_alpha   90.00
_cell.angle_beta   90.00
_cell.angle_gamma   90.00
#
_symmetry.space_group_name_H-M   'P 1'
#
loop_
_entity.id
_entity.type
_entity.pdbx_description
1 polymer ?
#
loop_
_entity_poly.entity_id
_entity_poly.type
_entity_poly.pdbx_seq_one_letter_code
_entity_poly.pdbx_strand_id
1 'polypeptide(L)'
;MFFNGSTEYALILSITFIFFAIIPGYQKTKFVVKKLVVNQRFRIENNNKSLWFLSIIVVSIVPIVLGEVSAAFPIFAGALAISITLSEKIIKSHNLKINSYVYLAIYLSISFLFYFYTWSGGGRILFGAIVSFPFLLLVQYRDFYFRLYHIIFAGPLLIGVGHIIRYGEVDFTRLHVGSVGTPVLNTIDLVKYFHSYEIKGVEAMMGQFSLFFLGWVPRSIWSSKPIGLGLTFVDDHLSREGASDEHSTAVGFIGELIWFLGPYFPIGLLVIVMTFYFTRRVLLKISFGSFAPVIMFDAFIPNYLWGGLASFGARVWFFVIPALFVIWLQHTLKRRALRKVS
;
A
#
# COMPACT_ATOMS: atom_id res chain seq x y z
N MET A 1 28.51 0.44 -22.74
CA MET A 1 28.04 -0.90 -23.17
C MET A 1 26.55 -0.76 -23.47
N PHE A 2 26.13 -1.12 -24.68
CA PHE A 2 24.87 -0.74 -25.31
C PHE A 2 23.62 -1.22 -24.56
N PHE A 3 22.75 -0.29 -24.17
CA PHE A 3 21.36 -0.58 -23.86
C PHE A 3 20.49 0.29 -24.76
N ASN A 4 19.71 -0.36 -25.63
CA ASN A 4 18.61 0.27 -26.36
C ASN A 4 17.42 0.28 -25.40
N GLY A 5 16.71 1.41 -25.25
CA GLY A 5 15.69 1.65 -24.21
C GLY A 5 14.75 0.49 -23.86
N SER A 6 14.42 -0.39 -24.81
CA SER A 6 13.65 -1.63 -24.58
C SER A 6 14.29 -2.59 -23.57
N THR A 7 15.61 -2.61 -23.46
CA THR A 7 16.40 -3.49 -22.58
C THR A 7 16.30 -3.04 -21.12
N GLU A 8 16.38 -1.74 -20.87
CA GLU A 8 16.22 -1.13 -19.54
C GLU A 8 14.79 -1.29 -19.03
N TYR A 9 13.79 -1.08 -19.90
CA TYR A 9 12.39 -1.37 -19.58
C TYR A 9 12.20 -2.84 -19.18
N ALA A 10 12.74 -3.78 -19.96
CA ALA A 10 12.64 -5.20 -19.65
C ALA A 10 13.33 -5.56 -18.32
N LEU A 11 14.48 -4.95 -18.02
CA LEU A 11 15.20 -5.15 -16.76
C LEU A 11 14.40 -4.62 -15.55
N ILE A 12 13.88 -3.39 -15.63
CA ILE A 12 13.06 -2.79 -14.56
C ILE A 12 11.81 -3.65 -14.30
N LEU A 13 11.14 -4.10 -15.36
CA LEU A 13 9.97 -4.98 -15.24
C LEU A 13 10.35 -6.35 -14.65
N SER A 14 11.48 -6.93 -15.05
CA SER A 14 11.96 -8.21 -14.52
C SER A 14 12.29 -8.12 -13.03
N ILE A 15 12.99 -7.06 -12.60
CA ILE A 15 13.30 -6.82 -11.19
C ILE A 15 12.00 -6.61 -10.40
N THR A 16 11.06 -5.84 -10.95
CA THR A 16 9.74 -5.63 -10.33
C THR A 16 8.99 -6.96 -10.17
N PHE A 17 9.01 -7.82 -11.19
CA PHE A 17 8.39 -9.14 -11.14
C PHE A 17 9.07 -10.05 -10.09
N ILE A 18 10.40 -10.06 -10.03
CA ILE A 18 11.15 -10.81 -9.02
C ILE A 18 10.82 -10.31 -7.61
N PHE A 19 10.72 -8.99 -7.42
CA PHE A 19 10.32 -8.38 -6.14
C PHE A 19 8.92 -8.85 -5.72
N PHE A 20 7.97 -8.87 -6.66
CA PHE A 20 6.63 -9.44 -6.45
C PHE A 20 6.61 -10.97 -6.33
N ALA A 21 7.62 -11.70 -6.78
CA ALA A 21 7.69 -13.15 -6.57
C ALA A 21 8.23 -13.48 -5.17
N ILE A 22 9.22 -12.71 -4.70
CA ILE A 22 9.92 -12.94 -3.44
C ILE A 22 9.07 -12.53 -2.23
N ILE A 23 8.43 -11.36 -2.28
CA ILE A 23 7.75 -10.80 -1.10
C ILE A 23 6.48 -11.56 -0.70
N PRO A 24 5.58 -11.93 -1.63
CA PRO A 24 4.30 -12.47 -1.22
C PRO A 24 4.41 -13.79 -0.49
N GLY A 25 5.27 -14.74 -0.90
CA GLY A 25 5.30 -16.09 -0.30
C GLY A 25 3.89 -16.70 -0.08
N TYR A 26 2.89 -16.16 -0.81
CA TYR A 26 1.50 -16.04 -0.36
C TYR A 26 0.79 -17.39 -0.43
N GLN A 27 1.35 -18.29 -1.24
CA GLN A 27 0.75 -19.58 -1.54
C GLN A 27 1.11 -20.66 -0.52
N LYS A 28 2.21 -20.55 0.24
CA LYS A 28 2.62 -21.59 1.21
C LYS A 28 2.03 -21.41 2.61
N THR A 29 1.49 -20.24 2.95
CA THR A 29 0.88 -19.96 4.27
C THR A 29 -0.44 -20.68 4.54
N LYS A 30 -1.10 -21.24 3.50
CA LYS A 30 -2.35 -22.02 3.66
C LYS A 30 -2.18 -23.22 4.60
N PHE A 31 -1.00 -23.84 4.67
CA PHE A 31 -0.78 -25.04 5.49
C PHE A 31 -0.71 -24.76 7.00
N VAL A 32 -0.25 -23.56 7.40
CA VAL A 32 -0.10 -23.21 8.83
C VAL A 32 -1.44 -22.76 9.44
N VAL A 33 -2.26 -22.02 8.69
CA VAL A 33 -3.54 -21.49 9.15
C VAL A 33 -4.57 -22.60 9.41
N LYS A 34 -4.58 -23.64 8.58
CA LYS A 34 -5.54 -24.76 8.72
C LYS A 34 -5.40 -25.49 10.06
N LYS A 35 -4.22 -25.50 10.68
CA LYS A 35 -3.97 -26.17 11.97
C LYS A 35 -4.32 -25.30 13.19
N LEU A 36 -4.33 -23.97 13.06
CA LEU A 36 -4.67 -23.04 14.16
C LEU A 36 -6.16 -22.70 14.25
N VAL A 37 -6.89 -22.75 13.13
CA VAL A 37 -8.32 -22.35 13.06
C VAL A 37 -9.27 -23.40 13.66
N VAL A 38 -8.86 -24.67 13.77
CA VAL A 38 -9.73 -25.76 14.25
C VAL A 38 -10.11 -25.63 15.74
N ASN A 39 -9.38 -24.84 16.54
CA ASN A 39 -9.58 -24.77 18.01
C ASN A 39 -10.26 -23.50 18.55
N GLN A 40 -10.83 -22.62 17.71
CA GLN A 40 -11.47 -21.37 18.20
C GLN A 40 -12.93 -21.20 17.75
N ARG A 41 -13.78 -22.21 17.98
CA ARG A 41 -15.24 -22.00 18.00
C ARG A 41 -15.63 -21.25 19.27
N PHE A 42 -15.61 -19.92 19.22
CA PHE A 42 -16.15 -19.09 20.30
C PHE A 42 -17.20 -18.09 19.81
N ARG A 43 -18.24 -17.99 20.65
CA ARG A 43 -19.47 -17.21 20.58
C ARG A 43 -19.18 -15.69 20.64
N ILE A 44 -18.73 -15.10 19.52
CA ILE A 44 -18.53 -13.63 19.37
C ILE A 44 -19.28 -13.13 18.11
N GLU A 45 -20.57 -13.46 18.00
CA GLU A 45 -21.29 -13.30 16.72
C GLU A 45 -22.15 -12.04 16.58
N ASN A 46 -22.53 -11.36 17.68
CA ASN A 46 -23.40 -10.17 17.58
C ASN A 46 -22.69 -8.82 17.80
N ASN A 47 -21.83 -8.67 18.82
CA ASN A 47 -21.19 -7.37 19.11
C ASN A 47 -20.20 -6.89 18.04
N ASN A 48 -19.65 -7.80 17.22
CA ASN A 48 -18.73 -7.40 16.14
C ASN A 48 -19.47 -6.79 14.92
N LYS A 49 -20.74 -7.14 14.69
CA LYS A 49 -21.50 -6.66 13.53
C LYS A 49 -21.90 -5.19 13.69
N SER A 50 -22.31 -4.78 14.90
CA SER A 50 -22.64 -3.38 15.20
C SER A 50 -21.42 -2.48 15.17
N LEU A 51 -20.29 -2.89 15.77
CA LEU A 51 -19.02 -2.17 15.68
C LEU A 51 -18.50 -2.04 14.24
N TRP A 52 -18.70 -3.07 13.43
CA TRP A 52 -18.38 -3.04 12.00
C TRP A 52 -19.24 -2.03 11.24
N PHE A 53 -20.56 -2.09 11.42
CA PHE A 53 -21.48 -1.14 10.79
C PHE A 53 -21.19 0.31 11.22
N LEU A 54 -20.84 0.51 12.49
CA LEU A 54 -20.46 1.82 13.03
C LEU A 54 -19.15 2.33 12.44
N SER A 55 -18.15 1.46 12.25
CA SER A 55 -16.90 1.85 11.57
C SER A 55 -17.16 2.26 10.12
N ILE A 56 -18.09 1.60 9.44
CA ILE A 56 -18.53 1.97 8.08
C ILE A 56 -19.22 3.32 8.05
N ILE A 57 -20.11 3.59 9.00
CA ILE A 57 -20.78 4.90 9.12
C ILE A 57 -19.74 6.01 9.32
N VAL A 58 -18.76 5.78 10.19
CA VAL A 58 -17.67 6.75 10.41
C VAL A 58 -16.85 6.96 9.14
N VAL A 59 -16.48 5.90 8.40
CA VAL A 59 -15.78 6.01 7.11
C VAL A 59 -16.59 6.84 6.09
N SER A 60 -17.91 6.68 6.05
CA SER A 60 -18.78 7.35 5.09
C SER A 60 -19.05 8.83 5.42
N ILE A 61 -19.12 9.19 6.71
CA ILE A 61 -19.50 10.54 7.15
C ILE A 61 -18.29 11.49 7.25
N VAL A 62 -17.14 10.99 7.70
CA VAL A 62 -15.95 11.81 7.97
C VAL A 62 -15.50 12.67 6.77
N PRO A 63 -15.40 12.13 5.53
CA PRO A 63 -14.98 12.92 4.37
C PRO A 63 -16.00 13.99 3.98
N ILE A 64 -17.29 13.73 4.22
CA ILE A 64 -18.39 14.63 3.90
C ILE A 64 -18.44 15.82 4.88
N VAL A 65 -18.18 15.56 6.16
CA VAL A 65 -18.31 16.57 7.23
C VAL A 65 -17.09 17.48 7.30
N LEU A 66 -15.87 16.95 7.10
CA LEU A 66 -14.66 17.71 7.37
C LEU A 66 -14.26 18.68 6.25
N GLY A 67 -14.71 18.48 5.00
CA GLY A 67 -14.45 19.36 3.86
C GLY A 67 -12.97 19.45 3.40
N GLU A 68 -12.00 19.22 4.30
CA GLU A 68 -10.57 19.24 4.06
C GLU A 68 -9.98 17.82 3.92
N VAL A 69 -9.46 17.54 2.73
CA VAL A 69 -8.91 16.23 2.33
C VAL A 69 -7.72 15.79 3.19
N SER A 70 -6.86 16.73 3.60
CA SER A 70 -5.61 16.46 4.33
C SER A 70 -5.88 15.98 5.76
N ALA A 71 -6.84 16.61 6.46
CA ALA A 71 -7.25 16.21 7.81
C ALA A 71 -8.16 14.96 7.80
N ALA A 72 -8.96 14.79 6.74
CA ALA A 72 -9.88 13.66 6.62
C ALA A 72 -9.17 12.32 6.35
N PHE A 73 -8.03 12.33 5.65
CA PHE A 73 -7.38 11.08 5.21
C PHE A 73 -6.96 10.16 6.37
N PRO A 74 -6.26 10.61 7.44
CA PRO A 74 -5.89 9.75 8.56
C PRO A 74 -7.09 9.10 9.25
N ILE A 75 -8.18 9.86 9.42
CA ILE A 75 -9.41 9.39 10.08
C ILE A 75 -10.10 8.36 9.20
N PHE A 76 -10.24 8.65 7.90
CA PHE A 76 -10.78 7.73 6.91
C PHE A 76 -9.98 6.43 6.85
N ALA A 77 -8.65 6.52 6.70
CA ALA A 77 -7.75 5.38 6.62
C ALA A 77 -7.82 4.51 7.89
N GLY A 78 -7.83 5.15 9.07
CA GLY A 78 -7.96 4.46 10.34
C GLY A 78 -9.30 3.74 10.47
N ALA A 79 -10.41 4.39 10.16
CA ALA A 79 -11.73 3.77 10.23
C ALA A 79 -11.88 2.60 9.24
N LEU A 80 -11.30 2.72 8.04
CA LEU A 80 -11.27 1.66 7.04
C LEU A 80 -10.43 0.45 7.51
N ALA A 81 -9.28 0.73 8.13
CA ALA A 81 -8.44 -0.32 8.70
C ALA A 81 -9.12 -1.09 9.83
N ILE A 82 -9.87 -0.38 10.69
CA ILE A 82 -10.70 -1.00 11.71
C ILE A 82 -11.76 -1.90 11.08
N SER A 83 -12.46 -1.42 10.04
CA SER A 83 -13.48 -2.19 9.32
C SER A 83 -12.92 -3.49 8.74
N ILE A 84 -11.80 -3.43 7.99
CA ILE A 84 -11.12 -4.63 7.45
C ILE A 84 -10.72 -5.61 8.56
N THR A 85 -10.19 -5.09 9.67
CA THR A 85 -9.73 -5.91 10.81
C THR A 85 -10.88 -6.65 11.47
N LEU A 86 -12.04 -6.01 11.63
CA LEU A 86 -13.25 -6.64 12.14
C LEU A 86 -13.79 -7.69 11.15
N SER A 87 -13.75 -7.38 9.86
CA SER A 87 -14.25 -8.26 8.81
C SER A 87 -13.41 -9.51 8.61
N GLU A 88 -12.12 -9.47 8.92
CA GLU A 88 -11.30 -10.69 8.98
C GLU A 88 -11.96 -11.76 9.86
N LYS A 89 -12.52 -11.38 11.01
CA LYS A 89 -13.17 -12.34 11.92
C LYS A 89 -14.45 -12.92 11.32
N ILE A 90 -15.21 -12.08 10.62
CA ILE A 90 -16.43 -12.51 9.90
C ILE A 90 -16.05 -13.48 8.78
N ILE A 91 -15.01 -13.18 8.01
CA ILE A 91 -14.56 -14.04 6.91
C ILE A 91 -13.99 -15.36 7.44
N LYS A 92 -13.31 -15.36 8.60
CA LYS A 92 -12.83 -16.58 9.27
C LYS A 92 -13.98 -17.50 9.70
N SER A 93 -15.14 -16.97 10.06
CA SER A 93 -16.29 -17.82 10.42
C SER A 93 -16.84 -18.51 9.17
N HIS A 94 -16.77 -19.85 9.14
CA HIS A 94 -16.95 -20.62 7.91
C HIS A 94 -18.39 -20.57 7.34
N ASN A 95 -19.38 -20.18 8.14
CA ASN A 95 -20.81 -20.35 7.84
C ASN A 95 -21.46 -19.28 6.95
N LEU A 96 -20.77 -18.21 6.55
CA LEU A 96 -21.44 -17.03 5.97
C LEU A 96 -20.86 -16.57 4.63
N LYS A 97 -20.98 -17.41 3.59
CA LYS A 97 -20.59 -17.03 2.21
C LYS A 97 -21.33 -15.76 1.74
N ILE A 98 -22.65 -15.69 1.93
CA ILE A 98 -23.48 -14.54 1.49
C ILE A 98 -23.05 -13.25 2.21
N ASN A 99 -22.84 -13.29 3.53
CA ASN A 99 -22.45 -12.09 4.27
C ASN A 99 -21.06 -11.57 3.87
N SER A 100 -20.17 -12.45 3.39
CA SER A 100 -18.85 -12.04 2.90
C SER A 100 -18.93 -11.24 1.61
N TYR A 101 -19.88 -11.56 0.72
CA TYR A 101 -20.13 -10.80 -0.52
C TYR A 101 -20.86 -9.48 -0.26
N VAL A 102 -21.87 -9.48 0.62
CA VAL A 102 -22.55 -8.24 1.04
C VAL A 102 -21.55 -7.29 1.71
N TYR A 103 -20.67 -7.83 2.56
CA TYR A 103 -19.57 -7.08 3.15
C TYR A 103 -18.68 -6.43 2.08
N LEU A 104 -18.23 -7.23 1.11
CA LEU A 104 -17.38 -6.75 0.02
C LEU A 104 -18.09 -5.64 -0.77
N ALA A 105 -19.36 -5.83 -1.11
CA ALA A 105 -20.16 -4.85 -1.84
C ALA A 105 -20.23 -3.51 -1.08
N ILE A 106 -20.58 -3.55 0.22
CA ILE A 106 -20.68 -2.34 1.05
C ILE A 106 -19.32 -1.65 1.17
N TYR A 107 -18.25 -2.41 1.43
CA TYR A 107 -16.89 -1.86 1.52
C TYR A 107 -16.46 -1.16 0.22
N LEU A 108 -16.74 -1.79 -0.93
CA LEU A 108 -16.42 -1.22 -2.23
C LEU A 108 -17.25 0.03 -2.49
N SER A 109 -18.56 0.02 -2.23
CA SER A 109 -19.41 1.19 -2.39
C SER A 109 -18.88 2.40 -1.59
N ILE A 110 -18.47 2.19 -0.34
CA ILE A 110 -17.93 3.27 0.51
C ILE A 110 -16.58 3.76 -0.02
N SER A 111 -15.70 2.83 -0.43
CA SER A 111 -14.42 3.19 -1.01
C SER A 111 -14.60 4.02 -2.29
N PHE A 112 -15.56 3.65 -3.14
CA PHE A 112 -15.91 4.39 -4.34
C PHE A 112 -16.48 5.77 -4.02
N LEU A 113 -17.40 5.88 -3.06
CA LEU A 113 -17.94 7.18 -2.63
C LEU A 113 -16.82 8.10 -2.16
N PHE A 114 -15.91 7.61 -1.30
CA PHE A 114 -14.74 8.39 -0.87
C PHE A 114 -13.89 8.86 -2.06
N TYR A 115 -13.64 7.96 -3.02
CA TYR A 115 -12.90 8.31 -4.23
C TYR A 115 -13.59 9.44 -5.02
N PHE A 116 -14.91 9.38 -5.21
CA PHE A 116 -15.63 10.41 -5.96
C PHE A 116 -15.68 11.77 -5.24
N TYR A 117 -15.88 11.79 -3.92
CA TYR A 117 -16.06 13.04 -3.18
C TYR A 117 -14.76 13.73 -2.78
N THR A 118 -13.68 12.98 -2.61
CA THR A 118 -12.48 13.49 -1.93
C THR A 118 -11.25 13.49 -2.84
N TRP A 119 -11.31 12.85 -4.02
CA TRP A 119 -10.11 12.59 -4.83
C TRP A 119 -9.96 13.51 -6.05
N SER A 120 -8.92 14.35 -6.06
CA SER A 120 -8.59 15.27 -7.17
C SER A 120 -7.53 14.74 -8.18
N GLY A 121 -7.15 13.45 -8.12
CA GLY A 121 -6.42 12.75 -9.19
C GLY A 121 -5.06 12.11 -8.83
N GLY A 122 -4.41 12.48 -7.71
CA GLY A 122 -3.01 12.12 -7.38
C GLY A 122 -2.71 10.76 -6.72
N GLY A 123 -3.54 9.71 -6.87
CA GLY A 123 -3.39 8.51 -6.01
C GLY A 123 -4.28 7.33 -6.35
N ARG A 124 -4.39 7.06 -7.64
CA ARG A 124 -5.02 5.83 -8.16
C ARG A 124 -4.39 4.55 -7.60
N ILE A 125 -3.09 4.57 -7.31
CA ILE A 125 -2.39 3.43 -6.69
C ILE A 125 -2.81 3.26 -5.21
N LEU A 126 -3.03 4.36 -4.47
CA LEU A 126 -3.62 4.32 -3.13
C LEU A 126 -5.04 3.76 -3.16
N PHE A 127 -5.87 4.23 -4.09
CA PHE A 127 -7.23 3.68 -4.25
C PHE A 127 -7.20 2.19 -4.61
N GLY A 128 -6.32 1.78 -5.54
CA GLY A 128 -6.10 0.38 -5.87
C GLY A 128 -5.70 -0.46 -4.66
N ALA A 129 -4.81 0.05 -3.80
CA ALA A 129 -4.44 -0.60 -2.55
C ALA A 129 -5.66 -0.77 -1.63
N ILE A 130 -6.44 0.30 -1.41
CA ILE A 130 -7.64 0.29 -0.56
C ILE A 130 -8.68 -0.74 -1.06
N VAL A 131 -8.98 -0.72 -2.36
CA VAL A 131 -9.92 -1.65 -2.99
C VAL A 131 -9.43 -3.09 -2.87
N SER A 132 -8.12 -3.33 -2.89
CA SER A 132 -7.52 -4.67 -2.82
C SER A 132 -7.64 -5.34 -1.46
N PHE A 133 -7.75 -4.59 -0.35
CA PHE A 133 -7.77 -5.15 1.02
C PHE A 133 -8.78 -6.31 1.21
N PRO A 134 -10.08 -6.15 0.92
CA PRO A 134 -11.05 -7.23 1.13
C PRO A 134 -10.81 -8.41 0.18
N PHE A 135 -10.33 -8.19 -1.04
CA PHE A 135 -10.01 -9.27 -1.97
C PHE A 135 -8.82 -10.10 -1.48
N LEU A 136 -7.75 -9.44 -1.03
CA LEU A 136 -6.57 -10.11 -0.46
C LEU A 136 -6.92 -10.87 0.83
N LEU A 137 -7.86 -10.34 1.61
CA LEU A 137 -8.40 -11.01 2.79
C LEU A 137 -9.20 -12.27 2.43
N LEU A 138 -10.02 -12.21 1.38
CA LEU A 138 -10.74 -13.37 0.85
C LEU A 138 -9.77 -14.41 0.29
N VAL A 139 -8.74 -14.01 -0.44
CA VAL A 139 -7.68 -14.93 -0.94
C VAL A 139 -6.97 -15.63 0.20
N GLN A 140 -6.74 -14.93 1.31
CA GLN A 140 -6.04 -15.47 2.48
C GLN A 140 -6.86 -16.54 3.22
N TYR A 141 -8.17 -16.34 3.35
CA TYR A 141 -9.03 -17.19 4.19
C TYR A 141 -10.00 -18.10 3.45
N ARG A 142 -10.21 -17.87 2.16
CA ARG A 142 -11.10 -18.66 1.30
C ARG A 142 -10.29 -19.26 0.15
N ASP A 143 -10.88 -20.23 -0.53
CA ASP A 143 -10.31 -20.82 -1.76
C ASP A 143 -10.54 -19.92 -2.97
N PHE A 144 -10.25 -18.62 -2.80
CA PHE A 144 -10.20 -17.66 -3.88
C PHE A 144 -8.76 -17.54 -4.38
N TYR A 145 -8.55 -17.83 -5.66
CA TYR A 145 -7.22 -17.80 -6.27
C TYR A 145 -7.20 -16.78 -7.41
N PHE A 146 -6.33 -15.79 -7.31
CA PHE A 146 -5.96 -15.00 -8.48
C PHE A 146 -4.94 -15.80 -9.28
N ARG A 147 -5.35 -16.22 -10.47
CA ARG A 147 -4.44 -16.80 -11.45
C ARG A 147 -3.87 -15.66 -12.29
N LEU A 148 -2.63 -15.85 -12.77
CA LEU A 148 -1.93 -14.82 -13.55
C LEU A 148 -2.76 -14.32 -14.74
N TYR A 149 -3.51 -15.19 -15.39
CA TYR A 149 -4.38 -14.78 -16.49
C TYR A 149 -5.47 -13.79 -16.07
N HIS A 150 -5.99 -13.82 -14.84
CA HIS A 150 -6.92 -12.80 -14.38
C HIS A 150 -6.27 -11.41 -14.40
N ILE A 151 -4.99 -11.33 -14.05
CA ILE A 151 -4.23 -10.07 -14.09
C ILE A 151 -3.93 -9.67 -15.54
N ILE A 152 -3.57 -10.63 -16.40
CA ILE A 152 -3.31 -10.37 -17.82
C ILE A 152 -4.58 -9.85 -18.53
N PHE A 153 -5.76 -10.39 -18.24
CA PHE A 153 -7.01 -9.96 -18.86
C PHE A 153 -7.60 -8.70 -18.21
N ALA A 154 -7.56 -8.59 -16.88
CA ALA A 154 -8.09 -7.41 -16.19
C ALA A 154 -7.17 -6.20 -16.30
N GLY A 155 -5.85 -6.41 -16.38
CA GLY A 155 -4.83 -5.35 -16.39
C GLY A 155 -5.07 -4.29 -17.47
N PRO A 156 -5.12 -4.66 -18.76
CA PRO A 156 -5.38 -3.71 -19.85
C PRO A 156 -6.70 -2.96 -19.68
N LEU A 157 -7.76 -3.64 -19.24
CA LEU A 157 -9.07 -3.03 -19.01
C LEU A 157 -9.03 -2.02 -17.85
N LEU A 158 -8.39 -2.36 -16.74
CA LEU A 158 -8.22 -1.47 -15.58
C LEU A 158 -7.35 -0.26 -15.91
N ILE A 159 -6.31 -0.45 -16.73
CA ILE A 159 -5.47 0.65 -17.24
C ILE A 159 -6.30 1.56 -18.14
N GLY A 160 -7.07 1.00 -19.07
CA GLY A 160 -7.96 1.75 -19.97
C GLY A 160 -8.98 2.59 -19.20
N VAL A 161 -9.69 1.98 -18.25
CA VAL A 161 -10.62 2.70 -17.36
C VAL A 161 -9.91 3.79 -16.57
N GLY A 162 -8.73 3.49 -16.01
CA GLY A 162 -7.92 4.48 -15.29
C GLY A 162 -7.44 5.64 -16.16
N HIS A 163 -7.28 5.44 -17.46
CA HIS A 163 -6.95 6.47 -18.44
C HIS A 163 -8.16 7.36 -18.76
N ILE A 164 -9.32 6.76 -19.05
CA ILE A 164 -10.59 7.47 -19.30
C ILE A 164 -10.93 8.38 -18.13
N ILE A 165 -10.86 7.86 -16.89
CA ILE A 165 -11.19 8.63 -15.69
C ILE A 165 -10.31 9.89 -15.55
N ARG A 166 -9.08 9.86 -16.07
CA ARG A 166 -8.14 11.00 -15.93
C ARG A 166 -8.18 11.97 -17.09
N TYR A 167 -8.17 11.45 -18.32
CA TYR A 167 -7.96 12.25 -19.52
C TYR A 167 -9.25 12.46 -20.31
N GLY A 168 -10.36 11.79 -19.92
CA GLY A 168 -11.62 11.81 -20.65
C GLY A 168 -11.61 11.00 -21.95
N GLU A 169 -10.45 10.49 -22.37
CA GLU A 169 -10.26 9.78 -23.63
C GLU A 169 -9.41 8.51 -23.47
N VAL A 170 -9.60 7.55 -24.40
CA VAL A 170 -8.73 6.38 -24.54
C VAL A 170 -7.72 6.66 -25.64
N ASP A 171 -6.56 7.18 -25.26
CA ASP A 171 -5.41 7.25 -26.16
C ASP A 171 -4.37 6.20 -25.73
N PHE A 172 -4.38 5.06 -26.42
CA PHE A 172 -3.43 3.96 -26.17
C PHE A 172 -1.97 4.39 -26.39
N THR A 173 -1.72 5.39 -27.23
CA THR A 173 -0.37 5.90 -27.47
C THR A 173 0.16 6.66 -26.26
N ARG A 174 -0.72 7.26 -25.45
CA ARG A 174 -0.37 8.03 -24.24
C ARG A 174 -0.38 7.21 -22.96
N LEU A 175 -0.51 5.87 -23.02
CA LEU A 175 -0.48 5.02 -21.82
C LEU A 175 0.82 5.13 -21.01
N HIS A 176 1.92 5.52 -21.65
CA HIS A 176 3.21 5.76 -21.00
C HIS A 176 3.34 7.17 -20.40
N VAL A 177 2.37 8.05 -20.64
CA VAL A 177 2.42 9.47 -20.23
C VAL A 177 1.85 9.65 -18.82
N GLY A 178 2.50 10.52 -18.05
CA GLY A 178 2.10 10.88 -16.70
C GLY A 178 2.48 9.84 -15.63
N SER A 179 1.79 9.89 -14.49
CA SER A 179 2.17 9.21 -13.23
C SER A 179 2.42 7.69 -13.29
N VAL A 180 2.06 7.01 -14.38
CA VAL A 180 2.32 5.57 -14.56
C VAL A 180 3.66 5.31 -15.24
N GLY A 181 4.03 6.10 -16.25
CA GLY A 181 5.28 5.94 -16.99
C GLY A 181 6.40 6.90 -16.60
N THR A 182 6.09 8.09 -16.06
CA THR A 182 7.10 9.05 -15.58
C THR A 182 8.12 8.43 -14.62
N PRO A 183 7.75 7.60 -13.63
CA PRO A 183 8.74 6.96 -12.75
C PRO A 183 9.71 6.04 -13.50
N VAL A 184 9.23 5.36 -14.54
CA VAL A 184 10.05 4.47 -15.34
C VAL A 184 10.99 5.28 -16.23
N LEU A 185 10.49 6.35 -16.86
CA LEU A 185 11.30 7.27 -17.65
C LEU A 185 12.40 7.91 -16.79
N ASN A 186 12.06 8.43 -15.62
CA ASN A 186 13.02 9.01 -14.69
C ASN A 186 14.06 7.98 -14.22
N THR A 187 13.66 6.73 -13.94
CA THR A 187 14.61 5.65 -13.63
C THR A 187 15.56 5.40 -14.81
N ILE A 188 15.04 5.35 -16.05
CA ILE A 188 15.86 5.13 -17.24
C ILE A 188 16.85 6.26 -17.46
N ASP A 189 16.43 7.51 -17.28
CA ASP A 189 17.31 8.67 -17.40
C ASP A 189 18.43 8.60 -16.36
N LEU A 190 18.12 8.20 -15.13
CA LEU A 190 19.14 7.97 -14.10
C LEU A 190 20.11 6.83 -14.42
N VAL A 191 19.63 5.76 -15.06
CA VAL A 191 20.51 4.67 -15.53
C VAL A 191 21.42 5.15 -16.64
N LYS A 192 20.92 5.96 -17.58
CA LYS A 192 21.70 6.48 -18.72
C LYS A 192 22.75 7.50 -18.29
N TYR A 193 22.38 8.41 -17.40
CA TYR A 193 23.20 9.53 -16.94
C TYR A 193 23.86 9.25 -15.59
N PHE A 194 24.07 7.98 -15.29
CA PHE A 194 24.54 7.51 -14.00
C PHE A 194 25.88 8.07 -13.53
N HIS A 195 26.76 8.39 -14.48
CA HIS A 195 28.07 8.93 -14.21
C HIS A 195 28.10 10.46 -14.13
N SER A 196 27.01 11.15 -14.47
CA SER A 196 26.97 12.61 -14.57
C SER A 196 26.24 13.31 -13.43
N TYR A 197 25.63 12.58 -12.50
CA TYR A 197 25.02 13.17 -11.30
C TYR A 197 25.80 12.82 -10.03
N GLU A 198 25.69 13.69 -9.03
CA GLU A 198 26.29 13.49 -7.71
C GLU A 198 25.47 12.49 -6.88
N ILE A 199 26.12 11.40 -6.45
CA ILE A 199 25.51 10.40 -5.59
C ILE A 199 25.25 11.01 -4.20
N LYS A 200 23.98 11.07 -3.78
CA LYS A 200 23.59 11.70 -2.51
C LYS A 200 24.04 10.93 -1.26
N GLY A 201 24.36 9.65 -1.40
CA GLY A 201 24.99 8.83 -0.36
C GLY A 201 24.02 8.15 0.61
N VAL A 202 24.60 7.36 1.51
CA VAL A 202 23.89 6.48 2.45
C VAL A 202 23.08 7.27 3.49
N GLU A 203 23.57 8.42 3.94
CA GLU A 203 22.85 9.25 4.91
C GLU A 203 21.49 9.72 4.36
N ALA A 204 21.46 10.20 3.12
CA ALA A 204 20.24 10.60 2.45
C ALA A 204 19.29 9.40 2.22
N MET A 205 19.84 8.22 1.90
CA MET A 205 19.09 6.97 1.85
C MET A 205 18.45 6.61 3.21
N MET A 206 19.19 6.79 4.30
CA MET A 206 18.67 6.59 5.66
C MET A 206 17.54 7.58 5.99
N GLY A 207 17.61 8.80 5.45
CA GLY A 207 16.50 9.74 5.43
C GLY A 207 15.24 9.14 4.81
N GLN A 208 15.33 8.49 3.65
CA GLN A 208 14.17 7.83 3.04
C GLN A 208 13.70 6.60 3.83
N PHE A 209 14.60 5.81 4.42
CA PHE A 209 14.23 4.72 5.34
C PHE A 209 13.50 5.22 6.58
N SER A 210 13.87 6.39 7.11
CA SER A 210 13.13 6.99 8.21
C SER A 210 11.70 7.37 7.77
N LEU A 211 11.53 7.88 6.56
CA LEU A 211 10.21 8.16 5.98
C LEU A 211 9.41 6.88 5.67
N PHE A 212 10.06 5.76 5.38
CA PHE A 212 9.39 4.47 5.24
C PHE A 212 8.60 4.10 6.51
N PHE A 213 9.15 4.32 7.70
CA PHE A 213 8.49 3.98 8.97
C PHE A 213 7.70 5.15 9.60
N LEU A 214 8.21 6.37 9.46
CA LEU A 214 7.73 7.57 10.17
C LEU A 214 7.17 8.63 9.21
N GLY A 215 6.99 8.30 7.93
CA GLY A 215 6.45 9.21 6.93
C GLY A 215 5.05 9.73 7.23
N TRP A 216 4.30 9.05 8.09
CA TRP A 216 2.97 9.46 8.54
C TRP A 216 3.00 10.51 9.67
N VAL A 217 4.15 10.71 10.33
CA VAL A 217 4.29 11.72 11.41
C VAL A 217 4.24 13.13 10.79
N PRO A 218 3.39 14.04 11.30
CA PRO A 218 3.29 15.40 10.78
C PRO A 218 4.55 16.22 11.09
N ARG A 219 4.88 17.18 10.22
CA ARG A 219 6.05 18.07 10.39
C ARG A 219 5.97 18.95 11.64
N SER A 220 4.78 19.19 12.17
CA SER A 220 4.58 19.90 13.44
C SER A 220 5.16 19.15 14.65
N ILE A 221 5.22 17.81 14.58
CA ILE A 221 5.81 16.96 15.62
C ILE A 221 7.28 16.64 15.29
N TRP A 222 7.60 16.46 14.01
CA TRP A 222 8.94 16.19 13.53
C TRP A 222 9.38 17.26 12.52
N SER A 223 9.86 18.39 13.03
CA SER A 223 10.27 19.53 12.20
C SER A 223 11.44 19.22 11.28
N SER A 224 12.39 18.39 11.75
CA SER A 224 13.55 17.92 10.99
C SER A 224 13.24 16.75 10.03
N LYS A 225 11.96 16.45 9.77
CA LYS A 225 11.55 15.36 8.87
C LYS A 225 12.20 15.50 7.48
N PRO A 226 12.91 14.46 6.99
CA PRO A 226 13.48 14.46 5.65
C PRO A 226 12.42 14.75 4.58
N ILE A 227 12.84 15.36 3.49
CA ILE A 227 12.00 15.55 2.32
C ILE A 227 12.05 14.27 1.48
N GLY A 228 10.90 13.83 0.98
CA GLY A 228 10.83 12.66 0.11
C GLY A 228 11.51 12.93 -1.23
N LEU A 229 12.16 11.92 -1.80
CA LEU A 229 12.92 12.07 -3.05
C LEU A 229 12.13 12.77 -4.16
N GLY A 230 10.83 12.49 -4.28
CA GLY A 230 10.06 13.04 -5.39
C GLY A 230 10.00 14.57 -5.45
N LEU A 231 10.18 15.27 -4.33
CA LEU A 231 10.28 16.74 -4.32
C LEU A 231 11.71 17.19 -4.64
N THR A 232 12.70 16.65 -3.92
CA THR A 232 14.11 17.03 -4.09
C THR A 232 14.67 16.67 -5.47
N PHE A 233 14.15 15.63 -6.11
CA PHE A 233 14.54 15.24 -7.45
C PHE A 233 14.17 16.29 -8.51
N VAL A 234 13.03 16.98 -8.32
CA VAL A 234 12.65 18.07 -9.22
C VAL A 234 13.65 19.21 -9.11
N ASP A 235 13.99 19.59 -7.88
CA ASP A 235 14.95 20.66 -7.57
C ASP A 235 16.35 20.36 -8.11
N ASP A 236 16.82 19.13 -7.89
CA ASP A 236 18.19 18.74 -8.17
C ASP A 236 18.43 18.30 -9.62
N HIS A 237 17.39 17.86 -10.34
CA HIS A 237 17.56 17.19 -11.64
C HIS A 237 16.68 17.71 -12.79
N LEU A 238 15.41 18.09 -12.53
CA LEU A 238 14.47 18.43 -13.60
C LEU A 238 14.28 19.94 -13.83
N SER A 239 14.72 20.79 -12.89
CA SER A 239 14.33 22.20 -12.78
C SER A 239 12.84 22.38 -12.43
N ARG A 240 12.53 23.49 -11.74
CA ARG A 240 11.14 23.91 -11.42
C ARG A 240 10.54 24.88 -12.44
N GLU A 241 11.23 25.16 -13.54
CA GLU A 241 10.76 26.13 -14.53
C GLU A 241 9.36 25.73 -15.06
N GLY A 242 8.37 26.61 -14.84
CA GLY A 242 6.98 26.38 -15.25
C GLY A 242 6.17 25.45 -14.33
N ALA A 243 6.70 25.04 -13.18
CA ALA A 243 6.01 24.20 -12.19
C ALA A 243 5.80 24.94 -10.85
N SER A 244 4.87 24.45 -10.01
CA SER A 244 4.67 25.00 -8.67
C SER A 244 5.75 24.56 -7.68
N ASP A 245 5.89 25.29 -6.57
CA ASP A 245 6.84 24.97 -5.49
C ASP A 245 6.57 23.61 -4.84
N GLU A 246 5.32 23.13 -4.91
CA GLU A 246 4.91 21.83 -4.39
C GLU A 246 4.97 20.71 -5.44
N HIS A 247 5.40 21.03 -6.67
CA HIS A 247 5.50 20.02 -7.71
C HIS A 247 6.50 18.93 -7.31
N SER A 248 6.03 17.69 -7.34
CA SER A 248 6.85 16.51 -7.09
C SER A 248 6.64 15.49 -8.19
N THR A 249 7.71 14.77 -8.51
CA THR A 249 7.69 13.71 -9.51
C THR A 249 8.13 12.40 -8.87
N ALA A 250 7.53 11.30 -9.28
CA ALA A 250 7.95 10.00 -8.81
C ALA A 250 9.11 9.48 -9.67
N VAL A 251 10.13 8.91 -9.03
CA VAL A 251 11.35 8.39 -9.68
C VAL A 251 11.32 6.86 -9.77
N GLY A 252 10.41 6.20 -9.05
CA GLY A 252 10.33 4.74 -8.96
C GLY A 252 11.36 4.17 -7.99
N PHE A 253 11.12 2.95 -7.52
CA PHE A 253 11.94 2.38 -6.44
C PHE A 253 13.40 2.07 -6.84
N ILE A 254 13.64 1.68 -8.09
CA ILE A 254 15.00 1.45 -8.60
C ILE A 254 15.69 2.80 -8.79
N GLY A 255 15.01 3.76 -9.42
CA GLY A 255 15.51 5.11 -9.58
C GLY A 255 15.87 5.77 -8.25
N GLU A 256 15.07 5.55 -7.20
CA GLU A 256 15.39 6.00 -5.84
C GLU A 256 16.71 5.42 -5.34
N LEU A 257 16.91 4.11 -5.47
CA LEU A 257 18.15 3.46 -5.04
C LEU A 257 19.37 3.92 -5.86
N ILE A 258 19.19 4.10 -7.17
CA ILE A 258 20.21 4.61 -8.08
C ILE A 258 20.61 6.03 -7.70
N TRP A 259 19.64 6.89 -7.41
CA TRP A 259 19.87 8.28 -7.00
C TRP A 259 20.73 8.37 -5.73
N PHE A 260 20.43 7.54 -4.72
CA PHE A 260 21.15 7.60 -3.44
C PHE A 260 22.44 6.79 -3.39
N LEU A 261 22.48 5.62 -4.04
CA LEU A 261 23.58 4.65 -3.87
C LEU A 261 24.42 4.46 -5.14
N GLY A 262 24.00 5.02 -6.28
CA GLY A 262 24.70 4.86 -7.53
C GLY A 262 24.95 3.38 -7.85
N PRO A 263 26.21 2.96 -8.14
CA PRO A 263 26.55 1.57 -8.53
C PRO A 263 26.13 0.51 -7.52
N TYR A 264 25.96 0.92 -6.26
CA TYR A 264 25.63 0.04 -5.14
C TYR A 264 24.12 -0.15 -4.94
N PHE A 265 23.27 0.35 -5.87
CA PHE A 265 21.82 0.15 -5.82
C PHE A 265 21.36 -1.31 -5.63
N PRO A 266 22.05 -2.37 -6.14
CA PRO A 266 21.64 -3.75 -5.89
C PRO A 266 21.72 -4.15 -4.42
N ILE A 267 22.68 -3.59 -3.67
CA ILE A 267 22.80 -3.78 -2.22
C ILE A 267 21.61 -3.12 -1.54
N GLY A 268 21.27 -1.89 -1.93
CA GLY A 268 20.08 -1.20 -1.43
C GLY A 268 18.79 -1.99 -1.68
N LEU A 269 18.66 -2.60 -2.87
CA LEU A 269 17.53 -3.46 -3.19
C LEU A 269 17.43 -4.66 -2.25
N LEU A 270 18.55 -5.34 -1.97
CA LEU A 270 18.60 -6.42 -0.98
C LEU A 270 18.15 -5.94 0.40
N VAL A 271 18.65 -4.80 0.87
CA VAL A 271 18.28 -4.21 2.17
C VAL A 271 16.78 -3.92 2.23
N ILE A 272 16.20 -3.39 1.16
CA ILE A 272 14.76 -3.13 1.10
C ILE A 272 13.97 -4.44 1.12
N VAL A 273 14.33 -5.44 0.32
CA VAL A 273 13.66 -6.75 0.34
C VAL A 273 13.68 -7.35 1.75
N MET A 274 14.84 -7.30 2.42
CA MET A 274 14.98 -7.76 3.80
C MET A 274 14.11 -6.94 4.75
N THR A 275 14.03 -5.62 4.57
CA THR A 275 13.18 -4.72 5.37
C THR A 275 11.70 -5.07 5.23
N PHE A 276 11.20 -5.26 4.01
CA PHE A 276 9.82 -5.71 3.76
C PHE A 276 9.56 -7.07 4.41
N TYR A 277 10.46 -8.03 4.22
CA TYR A 277 10.35 -9.37 4.80
C TYR A 277 10.28 -9.32 6.34
N PHE A 278 11.21 -8.63 7.00
CA PHE A 278 11.24 -8.53 8.44
C PHE A 278 10.05 -7.75 8.99
N THR A 279 9.67 -6.65 8.35
CA THR A 279 8.49 -5.86 8.75
C THR A 279 7.23 -6.74 8.71
N ARG A 280 7.04 -7.50 7.64
CA ARG A 280 5.93 -8.45 7.52
C ARG A 280 5.92 -9.50 8.64
N ARG A 281 7.10 -10.04 9.01
CA ARG A 281 7.24 -10.99 10.13
C ARG A 281 6.88 -10.36 11.46
N VAL A 282 7.35 -9.13 11.71
CA VAL A 282 7.03 -8.37 12.92
C VAL A 282 5.53 -8.11 12.98
N LEU A 283 4.92 -7.62 11.90
CA LEU A 283 3.48 -7.35 11.81
C LEU A 283 2.66 -8.60 12.14
N LEU A 284 2.99 -9.76 11.56
CA LEU A 284 2.29 -11.01 11.85
C LEU A 284 2.43 -11.46 13.32
N LYS A 285 3.60 -11.22 13.92
CA LYS A 285 3.87 -11.57 15.33
C LYS A 285 3.05 -10.68 16.27
N ILE A 286 3.08 -9.37 16.06
CA ILE A 286 2.39 -8.40 16.93
C ILE A 286 0.87 -8.36 16.70
N SER A 287 0.40 -8.84 15.53
CA SER A 287 -1.02 -8.96 15.22
C SER A 287 -1.69 -10.21 15.81
N PHE A 288 -0.98 -10.99 16.64
CA PHE A 288 -1.47 -12.23 17.26
C PHE A 288 -2.11 -13.20 16.25
N GLY A 289 -1.56 -13.30 15.04
CA GLY A 289 -2.05 -14.19 13.97
C GLY A 289 -3.17 -13.60 13.11
N SER A 290 -3.51 -12.32 13.27
CA SER A 290 -4.32 -11.60 12.29
C SER A 290 -3.48 -11.25 11.06
N PHE A 291 -4.01 -11.51 9.86
CA PHE A 291 -3.39 -11.17 8.58
C PHE A 291 -3.83 -9.79 8.07
N ALA A 292 -4.85 -9.16 8.65
CA ALA A 292 -5.34 -7.85 8.20
C ALA A 292 -4.23 -6.78 8.12
N PRO A 293 -3.37 -6.57 9.15
CA PRO A 293 -2.28 -5.58 9.04
C PRO A 293 -1.23 -5.93 7.98
N VAL A 294 -0.96 -7.23 7.79
CA VAL A 294 -0.03 -7.71 6.76
C VAL A 294 -0.59 -7.48 5.37
N ILE A 295 -1.89 -7.76 5.17
CA ILE A 295 -2.59 -7.49 3.91
C ILE A 295 -2.56 -6.01 3.57
N MET A 296 -2.83 -5.13 4.54
CA MET A 296 -2.75 -3.69 4.32
C MET A 296 -1.33 -3.30 3.90
N PHE A 297 -0.31 -3.78 4.60
CA PHE A 297 1.08 -3.53 4.26
C PHE A 297 1.44 -4.02 2.84
N ASP A 298 1.08 -5.25 2.50
CA ASP A 298 1.39 -5.87 1.21
C ASP A 298 0.63 -5.18 0.05
N ALA A 299 -0.62 -4.76 0.28
CA ALA A 299 -1.42 -4.02 -0.69
C ALA A 299 -0.82 -2.66 -1.08
N PHE A 300 0.05 -2.10 -0.22
CA PHE A 300 0.76 -0.86 -0.50
C PHE A 300 2.09 -1.05 -1.25
N ILE A 301 2.56 -2.27 -1.49
CA ILE A 301 3.80 -2.52 -2.25
C ILE A 301 3.82 -1.79 -3.61
N PRO A 302 2.73 -1.74 -4.40
CA PRO A 302 2.70 -0.93 -5.62
C PRO A 302 2.99 0.56 -5.38
N ASN A 303 2.57 1.14 -4.25
CA ASN A 303 2.94 2.53 -3.92
C ASN A 303 4.44 2.69 -3.71
N TYR A 304 5.12 1.70 -3.13
CA TYR A 304 6.58 1.72 -3.01
C TYR A 304 7.24 1.63 -4.39
N LEU A 305 6.80 0.69 -5.23
CA LEU A 305 7.41 0.47 -6.55
C LEU A 305 7.33 1.72 -7.44
N TRP A 306 6.19 2.42 -7.44
CA TRP A 306 6.01 3.63 -8.22
C TRP A 306 6.49 4.89 -7.51
N GLY A 307 6.20 5.04 -6.21
CA GLY A 307 6.36 6.29 -5.47
C GLY A 307 7.52 6.33 -4.48
N GLY A 308 8.23 5.22 -4.26
CA GLY A 308 9.38 5.19 -3.37
C GLY A 308 9.08 4.95 -1.89
N LEU A 309 10.12 4.94 -1.06
CA LEU A 309 10.01 4.66 0.40
C LEU A 309 9.14 5.68 1.12
N ALA A 310 9.32 6.97 0.81
CA ALA A 310 8.56 8.05 1.44
C ALA A 310 7.07 7.98 1.12
N SER A 311 6.69 7.72 -0.14
CA SER A 311 5.29 7.62 -0.56
C SER A 311 4.60 6.41 0.05
N PHE A 312 5.32 5.29 0.19
CA PHE A 312 4.84 4.10 0.89
C PHE A 312 4.56 4.39 2.37
N GLY A 313 5.58 4.89 3.09
CA GLY A 313 5.50 5.15 4.52
C GLY A 313 4.50 6.23 4.91
N ALA A 314 4.32 7.25 4.07
CA ALA A 314 3.33 8.30 4.29
C ALA A 314 1.87 7.80 4.22
N ARG A 315 1.62 6.57 3.74
CA ARG A 315 0.26 6.04 3.53
C ARG A 315 -0.02 4.79 4.33
N VAL A 316 0.86 3.80 4.28
CA VAL A 316 0.62 2.45 4.83
C VAL A 316 0.32 2.46 6.33
N TRP A 317 1.02 3.30 7.09
CA TRP A 317 0.94 3.29 8.56
C TRP A 317 -0.36 3.87 9.10
N PHE A 318 -1.03 4.74 8.34
CA PHE A 318 -2.39 5.19 8.66
C PHE A 318 -3.42 4.06 8.64
N PHE A 319 -3.11 2.93 7.99
CA PHE A 319 -3.93 1.73 8.02
C PHE A 319 -3.41 0.72 9.05
N VAL A 320 -2.10 0.44 9.01
CA VAL A 320 -1.50 -0.62 9.83
C VAL A 320 -1.58 -0.32 11.32
N ILE A 321 -1.30 0.92 11.76
CA ILE A 321 -1.29 1.27 13.18
C ILE A 321 -2.68 1.14 13.81
N PRO A 322 -3.75 1.72 13.24
CA PRO A 322 -5.10 1.54 13.79
C PRO A 322 -5.57 0.07 13.82
N ALA A 323 -5.24 -0.73 12.79
CA ALA A 323 -5.53 -2.16 12.77
C ALA A 323 -4.85 -2.90 13.93
N LEU A 324 -3.55 -2.66 14.12
CA LEU A 324 -2.78 -3.22 15.24
C LEU A 324 -3.33 -2.81 16.60
N PHE A 325 -3.72 -1.55 16.76
CA PHE A 325 -4.32 -1.04 17.99
C PHE A 325 -5.61 -1.78 18.34
N VAL A 326 -6.52 -1.95 17.36
CA VAL A 326 -7.78 -2.68 17.58
C VAL A 326 -7.52 -4.14 17.93
N ILE A 327 -6.59 -4.80 17.25
CA ILE A 327 -6.20 -6.19 17.53
C ILE A 327 -5.65 -6.31 18.96
N TRP A 328 -4.76 -5.41 19.35
CA TRP A 328 -4.18 -5.37 20.69
C TRP A 328 -5.24 -5.16 21.78
N LEU A 329 -6.16 -4.22 21.56
CA LEU A 329 -7.27 -3.94 22.48
C LEU A 329 -8.14 -5.18 22.68
N GLN A 330 -8.55 -5.83 21.58
CA GLN A 330 -9.37 -7.03 21.63
C GLN A 330 -8.68 -8.20 22.35
N HIS A 331 -7.39 -8.39 22.09
CA HIS A 331 -6.61 -9.43 22.75
C HIS A 331 -6.47 -9.16 24.27
N THR A 332 -6.25 -7.91 24.66
CA THR A 332 -6.18 -7.50 26.07
C THR A 332 -7.51 -7.70 26.79
N LEU A 333 -8.62 -7.28 26.18
CA LEU A 333 -9.96 -7.49 26.73
C LEU A 333 -10.29 -8.98 26.87
N LYS A 334 -9.95 -9.80 25.89
CA LYS A 334 -10.15 -11.26 25.94
C LYS A 334 -9.37 -11.90 27.11
N ARG A 335 -8.11 -11.52 27.32
CA ARG A 335 -7.31 -12.02 28.45
C ARG A 335 -7.90 -11.65 29.80
N ARG A 336 -8.41 -10.41 29.94
CA ARG A 336 -9.07 -9.96 31.18
C ARG A 336 -10.37 -10.71 31.45
N ALA A 337 -11.17 -10.98 30.42
CA ALA A 337 -12.41 -11.74 30.57
C ALA A 337 -12.14 -13.19 31.04
N LEU A 338 -11.14 -13.86 30.46
CA LEU A 338 -10.78 -15.22 30.86
C LEU A 338 -10.30 -15.32 32.31
N ARG A 339 -9.56 -14.30 32.80
CA ARG A 339 -9.11 -14.23 34.20
C ARG A 339 -10.23 -14.00 35.23
N LYS A 340 -11.39 -13.50 34.81
CA LYS A 340 -12.55 -13.33 35.70
C LYS A 340 -13.38 -14.61 35.87
N VAL A 341 -13.16 -15.59 35.00
CA VAL A 341 -13.91 -16.86 34.97
C VAL A 341 -13.11 -17.99 35.63
N SER A 342 -11.78 -17.87 35.68
CA SER A 342 -10.87 -18.69 36.51
C SER A 342 -10.80 -18.17 37.94
#